data_AF-A0A5M3WWB2-F1
#
_entry.id   AF-A0A5M3WWB2-F1
#
_cell.length_a   1.000
_cell.length_b   1.000
_cell.length_c   1.000
_cell.angle_alpha   90.00
_cell.angle_beta   90.00
_cell.angle_gamma   90.00
#
_symmetry.space_group_name_H-M   'P 1'
#
loop_
_entity.id
_entity.type
_entity.pdbx_description
1 polymer ?
#
loop_
_entity_poly.entity_id
_entity_poly.type
_entity_poly.pdbx_seq_one_letter_code
_entity_poly.pdbx_strand_id
1 'polypeptide(L)'
;MSEDSVEKLGQLEVLIIFDWRDGPLEGIVRRRDGNACWYFKLIAERLETSILDDRLFGLWVIPDSDSSILCEEFGGAGQGAHVWPVSGGLGSIEVRSIVDGILSARAGSPNLIIRTPDFVEVFGVWNVVPD
;
A
#
# COMPACT_ATOMS: atom_id res chain seq x y z
N MET A 1 5.88 23.08 11.44
CA MET A 1 4.95 22.02 11.01
C MET A 1 5.72 20.73 11.12
N SER A 2 5.22 19.79 11.91
CA SER A 2 6.02 18.78 12.62
C SER A 2 6.68 17.75 11.69
N GLU A 3 8.01 17.75 11.70
CA GLU A 3 8.90 16.71 11.13
C GLU A 3 8.57 15.29 11.64
N ASP A 4 7.87 15.17 12.78
CA ASP A 4 7.42 13.91 13.41
C ASP A 4 6.56 12.99 12.54
N SER A 5 5.89 13.50 11.51
CA SER A 5 5.02 12.67 10.64
C SER A 5 5.82 11.96 9.54
N VAL A 6 6.95 12.54 9.12
CA VAL A 6 7.84 11.97 8.10
C VAL A 6 8.70 10.84 8.71
N GLU A 7 9.08 10.95 9.98
CA GLU A 7 9.83 9.90 10.70
C GLU A 7 9.04 8.62 10.99
N LYS A 8 7.69 8.63 10.89
CA LYS A 8 6.87 7.51 11.42
C LYS A 8 6.35 6.50 10.42
N LEU A 9 6.31 6.83 9.13
CA LEU A 9 6.18 5.82 8.08
C LEU A 9 7.60 5.34 7.77
N GLY A 10 8.09 4.38 8.54
CA GLY A 10 9.31 3.65 8.19
C GLY A 10 9.20 3.04 6.78
N GLN A 11 10.26 2.41 6.30
CA GLN A 11 10.28 1.79 4.96
C GLN A 11 9.02 0.94 4.74
N LEU A 12 8.29 1.24 3.66
CA LEU A 12 7.12 0.47 3.27
C LEU A 12 7.57 -0.70 2.40
N GLU A 13 6.78 -1.76 2.42
CA GLU A 13 6.95 -2.91 1.54
C GLU A 13 5.62 -3.22 0.89
N VAL A 14 5.61 -3.25 -0.44
CA VAL A 14 4.44 -3.67 -1.20
C VAL A 14 4.25 -5.17 -0.99
N LEU A 15 3.12 -5.54 -0.39
CA LEU A 15 2.78 -6.92 -0.06
C LEU A 15 2.01 -7.56 -1.22
N ILE A 16 0.98 -6.86 -1.72
CA ILE A 16 0.11 -7.35 -2.79
C ILE A 16 -0.10 -6.21 -3.80
N ILE A 17 -0.19 -6.56 -5.09
CA ILE A 17 -0.42 -5.64 -6.19
C ILE A 17 -1.70 -6.04 -6.92
N PHE A 18 -2.65 -5.12 -7.02
CA PHE A 18 -3.92 -5.31 -7.70
C PHE A 18 -3.90 -4.76 -9.13
N ASP A 19 -3.12 -3.70 -9.37
CA ASP A 19 -2.94 -3.10 -10.69
C ASP A 19 -1.49 -2.65 -10.89
N TRP A 20 -0.95 -2.89 -12.09
CA TRP A 20 0.43 -2.61 -12.47
C TRP A 20 0.49 -2.14 -13.93
N ARG A 21 1.24 -1.06 -14.18
CA ARG A 21 1.64 -0.66 -15.54
C ARG A 21 3.14 -0.40 -15.62
N ASP A 22 3.57 0.76 -15.17
CA ASP A 22 4.97 1.17 -15.06
C ASP A 22 5.38 1.22 -13.57
N GLY A 23 4.89 0.25 -12.80
CA GLY A 23 4.99 0.16 -11.35
C GLY A 23 3.62 -0.08 -10.70
N PRO A 24 3.60 -0.31 -9.37
CA PRO A 24 2.36 -0.57 -8.63
C PRO A 24 1.44 0.65 -8.64
N LEU A 25 0.20 0.47 -9.07
CA LEU A 25 -0.82 1.53 -9.09
C LEU A 25 -1.84 1.35 -7.96
N GLU A 26 -2.09 0.12 -7.56
CA GLU A 26 -3.07 -0.22 -6.54
C GLU A 26 -2.65 -1.53 -5.86
N GLY A 27 -2.88 -1.64 -4.55
CA GLY A 27 -2.46 -2.83 -3.82
C GLY A 27 -2.52 -2.67 -2.31
N ILE A 28 -1.75 -3.52 -1.62
CA ILE A 28 -1.57 -3.50 -0.17
C ILE A 28 -0.09 -3.32 0.12
N VAL A 29 0.22 -2.35 0.99
CA VAL A 29 1.55 -2.13 1.55
C VAL A 29 1.53 -2.44 3.04
N ARG A 30 2.67 -2.89 3.56
CA ARG A 30 2.91 -3.00 4.99
C ARG A 30 4.06 -2.11 5.42
N ARG A 31 4.13 -1.84 6.73
CA ARG A 31 5.34 -1.30 7.35
C ARG A 31 6.39 -2.41 7.47
N ARG A 32 7.63 -2.16 7.04
CA ARG A 32 8.72 -3.18 7.08
C ARG A 32 8.96 -3.79 8.47
N ASP A 33 8.86 -2.96 9.52
CA ASP A 33 9.11 -3.38 10.90
C ASP A 33 7.83 -3.68 11.70
N GLY A 34 6.73 -4.05 11.03
CA GLY A 34 5.49 -4.37 11.73
C GLY A 34 4.43 -5.01 10.86
N ASN A 35 3.25 -5.23 11.45
CA ASN A 35 2.11 -5.86 10.78
C ASN A 35 1.06 -4.85 10.32
N ALA A 36 1.31 -3.54 10.44
CA ALA A 36 0.37 -2.54 9.99
C ALA A 36 0.33 -2.53 8.46
N CYS A 37 -0.86 -2.71 7.90
CA CYS A 37 -1.10 -2.69 6.46
C CYS A 37 -2.01 -1.54 6.05
N TRP A 38 -1.81 -1.07 4.82
CA TRP A 38 -2.68 -0.10 4.17
C TRP A 38 -3.03 -0.60 2.78
N TYR A 39 -4.29 -0.40 2.39
CA TYR A 39 -4.66 -0.40 0.99
C TYR A 39 -4.14 0.89 0.37
N PHE A 40 -3.46 0.81 -0.77
CA PHE A 40 -3.00 1.98 -1.50
C PHE A 40 -3.60 2.04 -2.89
N LYS A 41 -3.78 3.26 -3.38
CA LYS A 41 -4.18 3.55 -4.76
C LYS A 41 -3.51 4.84 -5.24
N LEU A 42 -3.04 4.84 -6.49
CA LEU A 42 -2.50 6.01 -7.14
C LEU A 42 -3.61 7.07 -7.26
N ILE A 43 -3.33 8.28 -6.78
CA ILE A 43 -4.22 9.44 -6.87
C ILE A 43 -3.77 10.36 -8.01
N ALA A 44 -2.46 10.56 -8.14
CA ALA A 44 -1.89 11.41 -9.17
C ALA A 44 -0.46 10.98 -9.50
N GLU A 45 -0.06 11.22 -10.74
CA GLU A 45 1.32 11.02 -11.20
C GLU A 45 1.78 12.22 -12.03
N ARG A 46 3.05 12.55 -11.90
CA ARG A 46 3.76 13.46 -12.80
C ARG A 46 4.91 12.71 -13.43
N LEU A 47 4.80 12.50 -14.74
CA LEU A 47 5.83 11.84 -15.53
C LEU A 47 7.03 12.77 -15.67
N GLU A 48 8.21 12.25 -15.37
CA GLU A 48 9.46 12.99 -15.46
C GLU A 48 10.35 12.39 -16.57
N THR A 49 11.00 13.24 -17.36
CA THR A 49 11.77 12.77 -18.54
C THR A 49 13.19 12.30 -18.19
N SER A 50 13.68 12.60 -16.99
CA SER A 50 15.07 12.32 -16.59
C SER A 50 15.25 11.79 -15.15
N ILE A 51 14.17 11.67 -14.38
CA ILE A 51 14.17 11.14 -13.01
C ILE A 51 13.02 10.13 -12.87
N LEU A 52 12.96 9.42 -11.73
CA LEU A 52 11.81 8.57 -11.40
C LEU A 52 10.52 9.40 -11.36
N ASP A 53 9.42 8.83 -11.85
CA ASP A 53 8.10 9.47 -11.82
C ASP A 53 7.73 9.91 -10.41
N ASP A 54 7.13 11.09 -10.30
CA ASP A 54 6.66 11.61 -9.03
C ASP A 54 5.20 11.22 -8.81
N ARG A 55 4.95 10.27 -7.90
CA ARG A 55 3.63 9.67 -7.70
C ARG A 55 3.08 9.97 -6.32
N LEU A 56 1.77 10.22 -6.27
CA LEU A 56 0.98 10.41 -5.06
C LEU A 56 0.05 9.22 -4.87
N PHE A 57 0.15 8.58 -3.72
CA PHE A 57 -0.71 7.46 -3.34
C PHE A 57 -1.58 7.82 -2.14
N GLY A 58 -2.86 7.49 -2.23
CA GLY A 58 -3.75 7.45 -1.07
C GLY A 58 -3.57 6.14 -0.33
N LEU A 59 -3.53 6.20 0.99
CA LEU A 59 -3.45 5.05 1.88
C LEU A 59 -4.68 5.02 2.79
N TRP A 60 -5.36 3.87 2.81
CA TRP A 60 -6.47 3.55 3.70
C TRP A 60 -6.04 2.47 4.68
N VAL A 61 -6.28 2.69 5.96
CA VAL A 61 -5.91 1.76 7.03
C VAL A 61 -6.68 0.45 6.83
N ILE A 62 -5.96 -0.67 6.85
CA ILE A 62 -6.55 -2.00 6.97
C ILE A 62 -6.62 -2.33 8.47
N PRO A 63 -7.73 -2.90 8.99
CA PRO A 63 -7.83 -3.31 10.38
C PRO A 63 -6.67 -4.23 10.81
N ASP A 64 -6.22 -4.14 12.06
CA ASP A 64 -5.09 -4.93 12.57
C ASP A 64 -5.33 -6.46 12.47
N SER A 65 -6.58 -6.90 12.62
CA SER A 65 -6.97 -8.31 12.44
C SER A 65 -6.65 -8.79 11.04
N ASP A 66 -7.04 -8.01 10.04
CA ASP A 66 -6.92 -8.37 8.63
C ASP A 66 -5.46 -8.21 8.18
N SER A 67 -4.79 -7.16 8.67
CA SER A 67 -3.38 -6.91 8.42
C SER A 67 -2.49 -8.04 8.92
N SER A 68 -2.81 -8.61 10.09
CA SER A 68 -2.09 -9.75 10.65
C SER A 68 -2.21 -11.00 9.76
N ILE A 69 -3.42 -11.29 9.26
CA ILE A 69 -3.67 -12.42 8.34
C ILE A 69 -2.91 -12.23 7.03
N LEU A 70 -2.96 -11.02 6.45
CA LEU A 70 -2.24 -10.70 5.22
C LEU A 70 -0.72 -10.85 5.39
N CYS A 71 -0.17 -10.41 6.52
CA CYS A 71 1.25 -10.52 6.83
C CYS A 71 1.69 -11.96 7.15
N GLU A 72 0.84 -12.78 7.76
CA GLU A 72 1.14 -14.21 7.94
C GLU A 72 1.24 -14.94 6.60
N GLU A 73 0.35 -14.62 5.65
CA GLU A 73 0.31 -15.31 4.36
C GLU A 73 1.36 -14.81 3.36
N PHE A 74 1.58 -13.49 3.29
CA PHE A 74 2.45 -12.87 2.26
C PHE A 74 3.67 -12.15 2.82
N GLY A 75 3.77 -12.01 4.14
CA GLY A 75 4.82 -11.21 4.78
C GLY A 75 6.17 -11.91 4.93
N GLY A 76 6.35 -13.07 4.31
CA GLY A 76 7.58 -13.85 4.39
C GLY A 76 8.79 -13.07 3.88
N ALA A 77 9.90 -13.10 4.63
CA ALA A 77 11.11 -12.38 4.27
C ALA A 77 11.61 -12.78 2.87
N GLY A 78 11.83 -11.79 2.00
CA GLY A 78 12.40 -11.98 0.67
C GLY A 78 11.42 -12.49 -0.39
N GLN A 79 10.11 -12.57 -0.11
CA GLN A 79 9.13 -13.00 -1.12
C GLN A 79 8.77 -11.90 -2.12
N GLY A 80 9.04 -10.63 -1.81
CA GLY A 80 8.66 -9.51 -2.65
C GLY A 80 7.15 -9.34 -2.73
N ALA A 81 6.68 -8.48 -3.63
CA ALA A 81 5.26 -8.22 -3.80
C ALA A 81 4.56 -9.33 -4.61
N HIS A 82 3.35 -9.71 -4.20
CA HIS A 82 2.52 -10.69 -4.89
C HIS A 82 1.50 -10.01 -5.81
N VAL A 83 1.38 -10.42 -7.08
CA VAL A 83 0.34 -9.91 -7.99
C VAL A 83 -0.97 -10.64 -7.76
N TRP A 84 -2.09 -9.93 -7.58
CA TRP A 84 -3.42 -10.49 -7.33
C TRP A 84 -4.28 -10.61 -8.61
N PRO A 85 -5.11 -11.67 -8.75
CA PRO A 85 -5.10 -12.87 -7.92
C PRO A 85 -3.75 -13.59 -8.06
N VAL A 86 -3.24 -14.14 -6.95
CA VAL A 86 -1.90 -14.75 -6.96
C VAL A 86 -1.85 -15.85 -8.00
N SER A 87 -0.89 -15.73 -8.91
CA SER A 87 -0.67 -16.70 -9.99
C SER A 87 -0.59 -18.11 -9.40
N GLY A 88 -1.49 -19.01 -9.81
CA GLY A 88 -1.63 -20.35 -9.23
C GLY A 88 -2.76 -20.52 -8.21
N GLY A 89 -3.56 -19.48 -7.95
CA GLY A 89 -4.72 -19.54 -7.06
C GLY A 89 -4.39 -19.47 -5.56
N LEU A 90 -3.20 -19.00 -5.21
CA LEU A 90 -2.77 -18.81 -3.83
C LEU A 90 -3.50 -17.61 -3.20
N GLY A 91 -3.75 -17.69 -1.90
CA GLY A 91 -4.75 -16.88 -1.19
C GLY A 91 -5.71 -17.81 -0.46
N SER A 92 -5.57 -17.91 0.86
CA SER A 92 -6.54 -18.55 1.75
C SER A 92 -7.94 -17.97 1.54
N ILE A 93 -8.96 -18.69 1.99
CA ILE A 93 -10.36 -18.21 1.90
C ILE A 93 -10.49 -16.88 2.66
N GLU A 94 -9.80 -16.78 3.78
CA GLU A 94 -9.71 -15.62 4.64
C GLU A 94 -9.10 -14.43 3.91
N VAL A 95 -7.92 -14.59 3.29
CA VAL A 95 -7.30 -13.52 2.49
C VAL A 95 -8.17 -13.09 1.33
N ARG A 96 -8.79 -14.02 0.61
CA ARG A 96 -9.68 -13.68 -0.51
C ARG A 96 -10.85 -12.83 -0.01
N SER A 97 -11.46 -13.21 1.11
CA SER A 97 -12.54 -12.43 1.72
C SER A 97 -12.08 -11.02 2.12
N ILE A 98 -10.86 -10.87 2.64
CA ILE A 98 -10.28 -9.56 2.99
C ILE A 98 -10.08 -8.72 1.73
N VAL A 99 -9.41 -9.25 0.72
CA VAL A 99 -9.12 -8.53 -0.53
C VAL A 99 -10.41 -8.16 -1.26
N ASP A 100 -11.38 -9.06 -1.36
CA ASP A 100 -12.68 -8.79 -1.97
C ASP A 100 -13.43 -7.72 -1.17
N GLY A 101 -13.33 -7.72 0.16
CA GLY A 101 -13.88 -6.68 1.03
C GLY A 101 -13.26 -5.30 0.75
N ILE A 102 -11.93 -5.24 0.63
CA ILE A 102 -11.20 -4.01 0.31
C ILE A 102 -11.58 -3.48 -1.07
N LEU A 103 -11.61 -4.34 -2.10
CA LEU A 103 -11.89 -3.95 -3.49
C LEU A 103 -13.36 -3.61 -3.73
N SER A 104 -14.29 -4.23 -2.98
CA SER A 104 -15.72 -3.94 -3.09
C SER A 104 -16.16 -2.72 -2.29
N ALA A 105 -15.40 -2.33 -1.27
CA ALA A 105 -15.65 -1.10 -0.53
C ALA A 105 -15.44 0.11 -1.43
N ARG A 106 -16.42 1.02 -1.48
CA ARG A 106 -16.16 2.36 -2.02
C ARG A 106 -15.22 3.06 -1.07
N ALA A 107 -13.94 3.13 -1.42
CA ALA A 107 -12.95 3.88 -0.67
C ALA A 107 -13.42 5.34 -0.56
N GLY A 108 -13.69 5.78 0.67
CA GLY A 108 -13.90 7.20 0.96
C GLY A 108 -12.58 7.97 0.84
N SER A 109 -12.46 9.09 1.55
CA SER A 109 -11.18 9.80 1.62
C SER A 109 -10.09 8.90 2.21
N PRO A 110 -8.85 8.92 1.65
CA PRO A 110 -7.74 8.21 2.27
C PRO A 110 -7.45 8.76 3.67
N ASN A 111 -6.80 7.97 4.52
CA ASN A 111 -6.33 8.45 5.82
C ASN A 111 -5.01 9.24 5.66
N LEU A 112 -4.20 8.83 4.68
CA LEU A 112 -2.89 9.38 4.39
C LEU A 112 -2.71 9.57 2.90
N ILE A 113 -2.00 10.61 2.50
CA ILE A 113 -1.42 10.73 1.17
C ILE A 113 0.10 10.65 1.32
N ILE A 114 0.75 9.85 0.49
CA ILE A 114 2.20 9.79 0.42
C ILE A 114 2.71 10.13 -0.96
N ARG A 115 3.90 10.70 -1.03
CA ARG A 115 4.65 10.97 -2.25
C ARG A 115 5.84 10.02 -2.32
N THR A 116 5.87 9.15 -3.30
CA THR A 116 6.93 8.16 -3.49
C THR A 116 6.93 7.65 -4.93
N PRO A 117 8.09 7.36 -5.53
CA PRO A 117 8.15 6.78 -6.87
C PRO A 117 7.80 5.28 -6.86
N ASP A 118 8.22 4.56 -5.82
CA ASP A 118 8.27 3.09 -5.82
C ASP A 118 8.10 2.43 -4.43
N PHE A 119 7.73 3.21 -3.40
CA PHE A 119 7.61 2.77 -1.99
C PHE A 119 8.93 2.38 -1.30
N VAL A 120 10.08 2.51 -1.97
CA VAL A 120 11.40 2.31 -1.34
C VAL A 120 11.75 3.52 -0.46
N GLU A 121 11.48 4.71 -0.96
CA GLU A 121 11.70 5.97 -0.25
C GLU A 121 10.44 6.85 -0.32
N VAL A 122 10.04 7.42 0.82
CA VAL A 122 8.87 8.29 0.92
C VAL A 122 9.34 9.74 1.05
N PHE A 123 9.01 10.56 0.05
CA PHE A 123 9.44 11.96 -0.06
C PHE A 123 8.45 12.95 0.57
N GLY A 124 7.25 12.51 0.93
CA GLY A 124 6.24 13.35 1.56
C GLY A 124 5.10 12.54 2.13
N VAL A 125 4.53 13.02 3.23
CA VAL A 125 3.43 12.39 3.96
C VAL A 125 2.47 13.48 4.43
N TRP A 126 1.19 13.31 4.15
CA TRP A 126 0.13 14.21 4.59
C TRP A 126 -1.01 13.41 5.23
N ASN A 127 -1.38 13.80 6.44
CA ASN A 127 -2.60 13.30 7.08
C ASN A 127 -3.82 13.93 6.40
N VAL A 128 -4.81 13.12 6.06
CA VAL A 128 -6.08 13.58 5.54
C VAL A 128 -7.09 13.53 6.68
N VAL A 129 -7.58 14.70 7.07
CA VAL A 129 -8.63 14.82 8.07
C VAL A 129 -9.96 14.79 7.31
N PRO A 130 -10.86 13.83 7.61
CA PRO A 130 -12.21 13.88 7.07
C PRO A 130 -12.92 15.14 7.57
N ASP A 131 -13.62 15.84 6.67
CA ASP A 131 -14.53 16.94 7.04
C ASP A 131 -15.73 16.44 7.85
#